data_AF-A0AAW8NL55-F1
#
_entry.id   AF-A0AAW8NL55-F1
#
_cell.length_a   1.000
_cell.length_b   1.000
_cell.length_c   1.000
_cell.angle_alpha   90.00
_cell.angle_beta   90.00
_cell.angle_gamma   90.00
#
_symmetry.space_group_name_H-M   'P 1'
#
loop_
_entity.id
_entity.type
_entity.pdbx_description
1 polymer ?
#
loop_
_entity_poly.entity_id
_entity_poly.type
_entity_poly.pdbx_seq_one_letter_code
_entity_poly.pdbx_strand_id
1 'polypeptide(L)' 'MLIAIIASIVCFAAFVGLLQGTHHLYIAYADNEVALYGVAALICLMWACLIGGFVSLAFPTLKKWWQKQA' A
#
# COMPACT_ATOMS: atom_id res chain seq x y z
N MET A 1 7.83 -4.41 -17.63
CA MET A 1 7.63 -3.02 -17.17
C MET A 1 6.15 -2.67 -17.08
N LEU A 2 5.33 -2.95 -18.11
CA LEU A 2 3.88 -2.71 -18.08
C LEU A 2 3.17 -3.32 -16.86
N ILE A 3 3.43 -4.60 -16.56
CA ILE A 3 2.83 -5.30 -15.40
C ILE A 3 3.19 -4.62 -14.07
N ALA A 4 4.44 -4.20 -13.91
CA ALA A 4 4.88 -3.49 -12.71
C ALA A 4 4.21 -2.12 -12.56
N ILE A 5 4.04 -1.40 -13.68
CA ILE A 5 3.33 -0.11 -13.70
C ILE A 5 1.87 -0.31 -13.30
N ILE A 6 1.17 -1.30 -13.89
CA ILE A 6 -0.23 -1.60 -13.57
C ILE A 6 -0.38 -1.98 -12.08
N ALA A 7 0.48 -2.87 -11.56
CA ALA A 7 0.46 -3.25 -10.15
C ALA A 7 0.66 -2.05 -9.22
N SER A 8 1.53 -1.12 -9.61
CA SER A 8 1.80 0.10 -8.83
C SER A 8 0.62 1.06 -8.86
N ILE A 9 -0.02 1.24 -10.02
CA ILE A 9 -1.23 2.07 -10.15
C ILE A 9 -2.34 1.54 -9.24
N VAL A 10 -2.59 0.23 -9.26
CA VAL A 10 -3.61 -0.40 -8.40
C VAL A 10 -3.28 -0.21 -6.92
N CYS A 11 -2.01 -0.41 -6.53
CA CYS A 11 -1.56 -0.20 -5.15
C CYS A 11 -1.70 1.26 -4.69
N PHE A 12 -1.34 2.24 -5.52
CA PHE A 12 -1.50 3.65 -5.20
C PHE A 12 -2.97 4.08 -5.16
N ALA A 13 -3.82 3.55 -6.04
CA ALA A 13 -5.26 3.79 -5.99
C ALA A 13 -5.88 3.27 -4.69
N ALA A 14 -5.51 2.05 -4.27
CA ALA A 14 -5.94 1.47 -3.00
C ALA A 14 -5.45 2.31 -1.81
N PHE A 15 -4.18 2.75 -1.83
CA PHE A 15 -3.62 3.64 -0.80
C PHE A 15 -4.43 4.94 -0.66
N VAL A 16 -4.70 5.64 -1.76
CA VAL A 16 -5.45 6.91 -1.74
C VAL A 16 -6.87 6.72 -1.22
N GLY A 17 -7.56 5.65 -1.64
CA GLY A 17 -8.90 5.34 -1.15
C GLY A 17 -8.92 5.05 0.36
N LEU A 18 -7.95 4.27 0.84
CA LEU A 18 -7.82 3.93 2.25
C LEU A 18 -7.39 5.14 3.11
N LEU A 19 -6.57 6.04 2.57
CA LEU A 19 -6.11 7.24 3.27
C LEU A 19 -7.27 8.15 3.67
N GLN A 20 -8.26 8.31 2.79
CA GLN A 20 -9.48 9.06 3.10
C GLN A 20 -10.41 8.27 4.03
N GLY A 21 -10.65 6.99 3.74
CA GLY A 21 -11.64 6.17 4.47
C GLY A 21 -11.25 5.84 5.91
N THR A 22 -9.97 5.54 6.17
CA THR A 22 -9.50 5.10 7.50
C THR A 22 -9.66 6.18 8.58
N HIS A 23 -9.51 7.46 8.22
CA HIS A 23 -9.63 8.57 9.16
C HIS A 23 -11.08 8.76 9.64
N HIS A 24 -12.06 8.61 8.74
CA HIS A 24 -13.48 8.66 9.09
C HIS A 24 -13.92 7.45 9.92
N LEU A 25 -13.41 6.26 9.60
CA LEU A 25 -13.68 5.04 10.37
C LEU A 25 -13.12 5.12 11.79
N TYR A 26 -11.93 5.68 11.97
CA TYR A 26 -11.33 5.85 13.29
C TYR A 26 -12.21 6.70 14.23
N ILE A 27 -12.71 7.84 13.73
CA ILE A 27 -13.56 8.74 14.52
C ILE A 27 -14.93 8.11 14.81
N ALA A 28 -15.51 7.41 13.83
CA ALA A 28 -16.84 6.81 13.97
C ALA A 28 -16.89 5.62 14.94
N TYR A 29 -15.76 4.93 15.14
CA TYR A 29 -15.68 3.70 15.93
C TYR A 29 -14.71 3.79 17.13
N ALA A 30 -14.40 5.01 17.58
CA ALA A 30 -13.43 5.24 18.66
C ALA A 30 -13.79 4.53 19.98
N ASP A 31 -15.07 4.27 20.23
CA ASP A 31 -15.56 3.65 21.47
C ASP A 31 -15.69 2.11 21.40
N ASN A 32 -15.33 1.48 20.26
CA ASN A 32 -15.41 0.04 20.09
C ASN A 32 -14.02 -0.56 19.80
N GLU A 33 -13.45 -1.25 20.80
CA GLU A 33 -12.12 -1.85 20.73
C GLU A 33 -11.92 -2.75 19.50
N VAL A 34 -12.92 -3.59 19.17
CA VAL A 34 -12.86 -4.51 18.01
C VAL A 34 -12.79 -3.75 16.69
N ALA A 35 -13.56 -2.67 16.57
CA ALA A 35 -13.55 -1.83 15.38
C ALA A 35 -12.23 -1.04 15.27
N LEU A 36 -11.63 -0.64 16.39
CA LEU A 36 -10.33 0.01 16.48
C LEU A 36 -9.20 -0.89 15.94
N TYR A 37 -9.21 -2.19 16.28
CA TYR A 37 -8.30 -3.17 15.68
C TYR A 37 -8.52 -3.33 14.17
N GLY A 38 -9.77 -3.28 13.70
CA GLY A 38 -10.10 -3.29 12.28
C GLY A 38 -9.53 -2.09 11.52
N VAL A 39 -9.64 -0.89 12.09
CA VAL A 39 -9.03 0.33 11.54
C VAL A 39 -7.50 0.22 11.52
N ALA A 40 -6.89 -0.31 12.58
CA ALA A 40 -5.44 -0.53 12.61
C ALA A 40 -4.97 -1.48 11.49
N ALA A 41 -5.70 -2.58 11.25
CA ALA A 41 -5.39 -3.51 10.16
C ALA A 41 -5.52 -2.83 8.78
N LEU A 42 -6.53 -1.99 8.57
CA LEU A 42 -6.70 -1.20 7.34
C LEU A 42 -5.55 -0.19 7.13
N ILE A 43 -5.07 0.43 8.20
CA ILE A 43 -3.91 1.33 8.15
C ILE A 43 -2.66 0.52 7.75
N CYS A 44 -2.41 -0.64 8.36
CA CYS A 44 -1.31 -1.51 7.96
C CYS A 44 -1.39 -1.91 6.49
N LEU A 45 -2.59 -2.26 6.00
CA LEU A 45 -2.83 -2.60 4.59
C LEU A 45 -2.57 -1.41 3.66
N MET A 46 -3.01 -0.21 4.04
CA MET A 46 -2.74 1.02 3.31
C MET A 46 -1.23 1.23 3.12
N TRP A 47 -0.44 1.18 4.21
CA TRP A 47 1.02 1.32 4.12
C TRP A 47 1.68 0.20 3.32
N ALA A 48 1.19 -1.03 3.42
CA ALA A 48 1.67 -2.15 2.61
C ALA A 48 1.45 -1.91 1.11
N CYS A 49 0.30 -1.34 0.72
CA CYS A 49 0.04 -0.94 -0.66
C CYS A 49 1.01 0.15 -1.13
N LEU A 50 1.28 1.16 -0.32
CA LEU A 50 2.23 2.22 -0.67
C LEU A 50 3.63 1.64 -0.96
N ILE A 51 4.14 0.83 -0.03
CA ILE A 51 5.46 0.19 -0.14
C ILE A 51 5.47 -0.77 -1.33
N GLY A 52 4.43 -1.57 -1.53
CA GLY A 52 4.29 -2.49 -2.65
C GLY A 52 4.31 -1.79 -4.00
N GLY A 53 3.68 -0.62 -4.13
CA GLY A 53 3.75 0.22 -5.32
C GLY A 53 5.17 0.69 -5.63
N PHE A 54 5.91 1.18 -4.62
CA PHE A 54 7.31 1.58 -4.80
C PHE A 54 8.23 0.41 -5.14
N VAL A 55 8.09 -0.73 -4.45
CA VAL A 55 8.88 -1.93 -4.71
C VAL A 55 8.62 -2.45 -6.11
N SER A 56 7.37 -2.47 -6.56
CA SER A 56 7.00 -2.89 -7.92
C SER A 56 7.68 -2.02 -8.99
N LEU A 57 7.71 -0.69 -8.80
CA LEU A 57 8.42 0.23 -9.71
C LEU A 57 9.95 0.09 -9.65
N ALA A 58 10.51 -0.15 -8.47
CA ALA A 58 11.96 -0.27 -8.28
C ALA A 58 12.51 -1.64 -8.73
N PHE A 59 11.69 -2.69 -8.72
CA PHE A 59 12.07 -4.06 -9.07
C PHE A 59 12.74 -4.22 -10.45
N PRO A 60 12.23 -3.65 -11.56
CA PRO A 60 12.91 -3.75 -12.86
C PRO A 60 14.29 -3.08 -12.87
N THR A 61 14.49 -2.01 -12.08
CA THR A 61 15.76 -1.29 -11.97
C THR A 61 16.76 -2.09 -11.12
N LEU A 62 16.32 -2.60 -9.97
CA LEU A 62 17.10 -3.50 -9.11
C LEU A 62 17.51 -4.78 -9.84
N LYS A 63 16.58 -5.40 -10.58
CA LYS A 63 16.86 -6.58 -11.40
C LYS A 63 17.93 -6.31 -12.46
N LYS A 64 17.85 -5.16 -13.16
CA LYS A 64 18.87 -4.77 -14.14
C LYS A 64 20.25 -4.52 -13.50
N TRP A 65 20.29 -3.93 -12.31
CA TRP A 65 21.53 -3.68 -11.59
C TRP A 65 22.18 -4.99 -11.11
N TRP A 66 21.38 -5.91 -10.55
CA TRP A 66 21.84 -7.23 -10.12
C TRP A 66 22.38 -8.07 -11.27
N GLN A 67 21.72 -8.05 -12.43
CA GLN A 67 22.18 -8.75 -13.64
C GLN A 67 23.42 -8.12 -14.30
N LYS A 68 23.80 -6.89 -13.93
CA LYS A 68 25.04 -6.25 -14.41
C LYS A 68 26.26 -6.56 -13.55
N GLN A 69 26.07 -7.08 -12.34
CA GLN A 69 27.14 -7.44 -11.42
C GLN A 69 27.47 -8.94 -11.42
N ALA A 70 26.63 -9.77 -12.05
CA ALA A 70 26.88 -11.18 -12.34
C ALA A 70 27.53 -11.33 -13.72
#